data_AF-L1KYH6-F1
#
_entry.id   AF-L1KYH6-F1
#
_cell.length_a   1.000
_cell.length_b   1.000
_cell.length_c   1.000
_cell.angle_alpha   90.00
_cell.angle_beta   90.00
_cell.angle_gamma   90.00
#
_symmetry.space_group_name_H-M   'P 1'
#
loop_
_entity.id
_entity.type
_entity.pdbx_description
1 polymer ?
#
loop_
_entity_poly.entity_id
_entity_poly.type
_entity_poly.pdbx_seq_one_letter_code
_entity_poly.pdbx_strand_id
1 'polypeptide(L)'
;MRPRTTRPATPRAWTVELRTRPNGLTLVCHQCPHGTGQVTAASARSAALAHLARHARSNLLPSHLRICQCHERGCNWHPRHRGCAGPIHLLLARERGGRVWRLADTCSACATATVQAAVVPDTVLVRPPQQPATARRRRRLPRGPGEHVRVREMLSYLAAALPPGTSAAARLLALQCALRMNATMQVRLPKGILRSLLLGNQGLLDELERARWLSITPTNAANEIAAELLDAALLGQAAARPDRMHAADWALRASSPPTTGTAGALLQLASLYLTAHTAPETGDGLSELDQMARACGIQPAELPDALDQLAMTGLLSSWTVCPDSGDLHWVLARQKGHPPETVAGEFRS
;
A
#
# COMPACT_ATOMS: atom_id res chain seq x y z
N MET A 1 41.71 34.10 -10.78
CA MET A 1 40.25 33.93 -10.97
C MET A 1 40.01 32.51 -11.47
N ARG A 2 39.53 31.59 -10.61
CA ARG A 2 39.21 30.20 -11.00
C ARG A 2 37.72 30.12 -11.34
N PRO A 3 37.32 29.60 -12.51
CA PRO A 3 35.92 29.36 -12.79
C PRO A 3 35.45 28.18 -11.91
N ARG A 4 34.56 28.45 -10.96
CA ARG A 4 33.79 27.42 -10.27
C ARG A 4 32.82 26.86 -11.31
N THR A 5 33.12 25.67 -11.83
CA THR A 5 32.16 24.85 -12.56
C THR A 5 31.01 24.51 -11.62
N THR A 6 29.92 25.28 -11.71
CA THR A 6 28.63 24.92 -11.12
C THR A 6 28.14 23.70 -11.88
N ARG A 7 28.39 22.50 -11.36
CA ARG A 7 27.64 21.31 -11.79
C ARG A 7 26.16 21.65 -11.62
N PRO A 8 25.32 21.52 -12.65
CA PRO A 8 23.88 21.63 -12.43
C PRO A 8 23.51 20.47 -11.51
N ALA A 9 23.18 20.77 -10.25
CA ALA A 9 22.50 19.81 -9.40
C ALA A 9 21.23 19.44 -10.15
N THR A 10 21.10 18.16 -10.52
CA THR A 10 19.94 17.67 -11.25
C THR A 10 18.70 18.09 -10.46
N PRO A 11 17.82 18.93 -11.02
CA PRO A 11 16.68 19.44 -10.26
C PRO A 11 15.85 18.25 -9.77
N ARG A 12 15.51 18.24 -8.48
CA ARG A 12 14.60 17.23 -7.89
C ARG A 12 13.16 17.52 -8.30
N ALA A 13 12.95 17.60 -9.61
CA ALA A 13 11.69 17.85 -10.26
C ALA A 13 11.59 16.91 -11.45
N TRP A 14 10.76 15.88 -11.33
CA TRP A 14 10.53 14.87 -12.36
C TRP A 14 9.17 15.07 -12.99
N THR A 15 9.09 14.91 -14.31
CA THR A 15 7.84 15.01 -15.05
C THR A 15 7.68 13.78 -15.93
N VAL A 16 6.51 13.16 -15.79
CA VAL A 16 6.06 12.04 -16.61
C VAL A 16 4.81 12.47 -17.36
N GLU A 17 4.77 12.20 -18.66
CA GLU A 17 3.64 12.46 -19.54
C GLU A 17 3.13 11.15 -20.16
N LEU A 18 1.82 10.95 -20.13
CA LEU A 18 1.11 9.88 -20.82
C LEU A 18 0.64 10.39 -22.18
N ARG A 19 1.28 9.92 -23.25
CA ARG A 19 0.95 10.27 -24.63
C ARG A 19 0.15 9.16 -25.30
N THR A 20 -0.94 9.53 -25.97
CA THR A 20 -1.67 8.61 -26.85
C THR A 20 -0.92 8.45 -28.16
N ARG A 21 -0.68 7.21 -28.59
CA ARG A 21 -0.19 6.84 -29.92
C ARG A 21 -1.19 5.91 -30.61
N PRO A 22 -1.13 5.72 -31.94
CA PRO A 22 -2.04 4.81 -32.66
C PRO A 22 -2.07 3.39 -32.07
N ASN A 23 -0.94 2.94 -31.50
CA ASN A 23 -0.79 1.60 -30.94
C ASN A 23 -0.88 1.57 -29.40
N GLY A 24 -1.49 2.57 -28.76
CA GLY A 24 -1.72 2.61 -27.30
C GLY A 24 -1.09 3.82 -26.57
N LEU A 25 -1.11 3.78 -25.24
CA LEU A 25 -0.54 4.84 -24.40
C LEU A 25 0.96 4.60 -24.20
N THR A 26 1.75 5.67 -24.22
CA THR A 26 3.19 5.63 -23.95
C THR A 26 3.52 6.58 -22.82
N LEU A 27 4.28 6.10 -21.85
CA LEU A 27 4.78 6.90 -20.74
C LEU A 27 6.13 7.51 -21.15
N VAL A 28 6.21 8.83 -21.11
CA VAL A 28 7.40 9.60 -21.47
C VAL A 28 7.89 10.33 -20.24
N CYS A 29 9.12 10.03 -19.82
CA CYS A 29 9.80 10.78 -18.77
C CYS A 29 10.81 11.73 -19.39
N HIS A 30 10.78 13.00 -18.99
CA HIS A 30 11.70 14.01 -19.52
C HIS A 30 13.15 13.82 -19.05
N GLN A 31 13.39 13.01 -18.01
CA GLN A 31 14.73 12.74 -17.48
C GLN A 31 15.30 11.38 -17.88
N CYS A 32 14.51 10.49 -18.50
CA CYS A 32 15.01 9.20 -18.95
C CYS A 32 15.28 9.22 -20.46
N PRO A 33 16.49 8.82 -20.90
CA PRO A 33 16.82 8.76 -22.33
C PRO A 33 16.02 7.68 -23.09
N HIS A 34 15.49 6.69 -22.36
CA HIS A 34 14.65 5.64 -22.92
C HIS A 34 13.22 5.86 -22.40
N GLY A 35 12.29 6.09 -23.32
CA GLY A 35 10.87 6.08 -23.00
C GLY A 35 10.51 4.75 -22.33
N THR A 36 9.84 4.80 -21.20
CA THR A 36 9.19 3.63 -20.62
C THR A 36 8.19 3.07 -21.63
N GLY A 37 8.15 1.74 -21.75
CA GLY A 37 7.40 1.02 -22.78
C GLY A 37 5.91 1.36 -22.84
N GLN A 38 5.22 0.75 -23.80
CA GLN A 38 3.78 0.90 -23.95
C GLN A 38 3.06 0.52 -22.65
N VAL A 39 2.10 1.36 -22.26
CA VAL A 39 1.25 1.16 -21.09
C VAL A 39 -0.19 1.03 -21.56
N THR A 40 -0.96 0.17 -20.88
CA THR A 40 -2.40 0.07 -21.07
C THR A 40 -3.09 1.25 -20.37
N ALA A 41 -4.33 1.56 -20.75
CA ALA A 41 -5.13 2.58 -20.05
C ALA A 41 -5.25 2.26 -18.55
N ALA A 42 -5.52 0.99 -18.22
CA ALA A 42 -5.62 0.50 -16.84
C ALA A 42 -4.32 0.67 -16.03
N SER A 43 -3.14 0.50 -16.64
CA SER A 43 -1.85 0.57 -15.92
C SER A 43 -1.15 1.93 -16.01
N ALA A 44 -1.69 2.89 -16.78
CA ALA A 44 -0.98 4.12 -17.11
C ALA A 44 -0.63 4.96 -15.88
N ARG A 45 -1.56 5.05 -14.91
CA ARG A 45 -1.37 5.78 -13.65
C ARG A 45 -0.34 5.11 -12.75
N SER A 46 -0.49 3.82 -12.48
CA SER A 46 0.43 3.08 -11.60
C SER A 46 1.84 3.03 -12.19
N ALA A 47 1.97 2.90 -13.52
CA ALA A 47 3.25 3.00 -14.21
C ALA A 47 3.89 4.39 -14.04
N ALA A 48 3.12 5.48 -14.15
CA ALA A 48 3.62 6.85 -13.93
C ALA A 48 4.12 7.06 -12.51
N LEU A 49 3.36 6.63 -11.51
CA LEU A 49 3.74 6.73 -10.10
C LEU A 49 4.95 5.86 -9.76
N ALA A 50 4.99 4.62 -10.23
CA ALA A 50 6.12 3.71 -10.01
C ALA A 50 7.41 4.26 -10.64
N HIS A 51 7.31 4.89 -11.81
CA HIS A 51 8.44 5.53 -12.48
C HIS A 51 8.94 6.75 -11.70
N LEU A 52 8.05 7.64 -11.26
CA LEU A 52 8.40 8.80 -10.44
C LEU A 52 9.00 8.39 -9.09
N ALA A 53 8.45 7.35 -8.45
CA ALA A 53 8.98 6.81 -7.20
C ALA A 53 10.39 6.24 -7.37
N ARG A 54 10.71 5.65 -8.54
CA ARG A 54 12.07 5.22 -8.87
C ARG A 54 13.03 6.41 -8.89
N HIS A 55 12.68 7.49 -9.56
CA HIS A 55 13.48 8.71 -9.57
C HIS A 55 13.70 9.31 -8.17
N ALA A 56 12.64 9.39 -7.37
CA ALA A 56 12.72 9.92 -6.02
C ALA A 56 13.63 9.09 -5.10
N ARG A 57 13.63 7.76 -5.24
CA ARG A 57 14.50 6.84 -4.49
C ARG A 57 15.94 6.84 -5.00
N SER A 58 16.17 7.04 -6.28
CA SER A 58 17.54 7.11 -6.84
C SER A 58 18.24 8.44 -6.55
N ASN A 59 17.50 9.51 -6.25
CA ASN A 59 18.04 10.83 -5.94
C ASN A 59 17.66 11.27 -4.52
N LEU A 60 18.07 10.51 -3.52
CA LEU A 60 17.86 10.88 -2.12
C LEU A 60 18.72 12.10 -1.77
N LEU A 61 18.07 13.15 -1.28
CA LEU A 61 18.72 14.35 -0.78
C LEU A 61 18.25 14.63 0.66
N PRO A 62 19.17 14.87 1.61
CA PRO A 62 18.84 15.31 2.96
C PRO A 62 17.97 16.57 2.95
N SER A 63 17.02 16.67 3.88
CA SER A 63 16.04 17.78 3.94
C SER A 63 16.70 19.16 3.94
N HIS A 64 17.83 19.32 4.65
CA HIS A 64 18.57 20.58 4.73
C HIS A 64 19.27 21.00 3.42
N LEU A 65 19.35 20.10 2.43
CA LEU A 65 19.88 20.40 1.09
C LEU A 65 18.76 20.55 0.04
N ARG A 66 17.51 20.28 0.41
CA ARG A 66 16.37 20.43 -0.51
C ARG A 66 16.03 21.91 -0.64
N ILE A 67 15.77 22.32 -1.88
CA ILE A 67 15.30 23.66 -2.21
C ILE A 67 13.98 23.55 -2.96
N CYS A 68 13.10 24.53 -2.75
CA CYS A 68 11.85 24.62 -3.49
C CYS A 68 12.16 24.78 -4.98
N GLN A 69 11.60 23.90 -5.81
CA GLN A 69 11.81 23.89 -7.26
C GLN A 69 10.86 24.86 -8.00
N CYS A 70 10.12 25.71 -7.26
CA CYS A 70 9.12 26.68 -7.71
C CYS A 70 9.67 27.86 -8.56
N HIS A 71 10.95 27.87 -8.97
CA HIS A 71 11.75 29.07 -9.24
C HIS A 71 11.01 30.34 -9.75
N GLU A 72 11.28 31.47 -9.09
CA GLU A 72 10.35 32.56 -8.78
C GLU A 72 9.98 33.54 -9.91
N ARG A 73 10.05 33.17 -11.20
CA ARG A 73 9.63 34.06 -12.31
C ARG A 73 8.92 33.35 -13.46
N GLY A 74 7.97 32.49 -13.13
CA GLY A 74 7.09 31.85 -14.13
C GLY A 74 6.81 30.38 -13.88
N CYS A 75 6.81 29.95 -12.63
CA CYS A 75 6.41 28.60 -12.31
C CYS A 75 4.92 28.42 -12.64
N ASN A 76 4.64 27.74 -13.75
CA ASN A 76 3.28 27.41 -14.18
C ASN A 76 2.62 26.33 -13.30
N TRP A 77 3.22 25.97 -12.17
CA TRP A 77 2.76 24.90 -11.29
C TRP A 77 1.60 25.35 -10.39
N HIS A 78 1.62 26.62 -9.99
CA HIS A 78 0.60 27.18 -9.11
C HIS A 78 0.31 28.64 -9.48
N PRO A 79 -0.88 29.16 -9.12
CA PRO A 79 -1.16 30.59 -9.21
C PRO A 79 -0.15 31.42 -8.42
N ARG A 80 -0.08 32.72 -8.73
CA ARG A 80 0.84 33.65 -8.08
C ARG A 80 0.47 33.79 -6.59
N HIS A 81 1.42 33.48 -5.70
CA HIS A 81 1.30 33.69 -4.25
C HIS A 81 2.47 34.54 -3.73
N ARG A 82 2.50 34.85 -2.43
CA ARG A 82 3.43 35.79 -1.77
C ARG A 82 4.90 35.32 -1.68
N GLY A 83 5.34 34.38 -2.52
CA GLY A 83 6.70 33.81 -2.51
C GLY A 83 6.81 32.46 -1.79
N CYS A 84 7.94 31.78 -1.98
CA CYS A 84 8.17 30.42 -1.48
C CYS A 84 8.56 30.44 0.03
N ALA A 85 7.76 29.81 0.89
CA ALA A 85 7.92 29.81 2.34
C ALA A 85 7.51 28.48 3.00
N GLY A 86 8.11 28.18 4.15
CA GLY A 86 7.86 26.95 4.93
C GLY A 86 8.80 25.79 4.58
N PRO A 87 8.68 24.66 5.31
CA PRO A 87 9.50 23.47 5.07
C PRO A 87 9.31 22.91 3.65
N ILE A 88 10.36 22.30 3.12
CA ILE A 88 10.36 21.66 1.79
C ILE A 88 9.86 20.23 1.92
N HIS A 89 8.84 19.90 1.14
CA HIS A 89 8.27 18.57 1.02
C HIS A 89 8.39 18.07 -0.41
N LEU A 90 8.33 16.74 -0.59
CA LEU A 90 8.14 16.20 -1.93
C LEU A 90 6.65 16.26 -2.29
N LEU A 91 6.31 16.92 -3.39
CA LEU A 91 4.95 17.13 -3.85
C LEU A 91 4.69 16.36 -5.14
N LEU A 92 3.63 15.57 -5.14
CA LEU A 92 3.11 14.93 -6.34
C LEU A 92 1.94 15.76 -6.88
N ALA A 93 2.09 16.34 -8.06
CA ALA A 93 1.07 17.13 -8.73
C ALA A 93 0.53 16.41 -9.97
N ARG A 94 -0.78 16.51 -10.19
CA ARG A 94 -1.48 15.97 -11.36
C ARG A 94 -1.97 17.12 -12.24
N GLU A 95 -1.57 17.10 -13.51
CA GLU A 95 -1.87 18.15 -14.48
C GLU A 95 -2.58 17.60 -15.72
N ARG A 96 -3.21 18.49 -16.50
CA ARG A 96 -3.87 18.20 -17.79
C ARG A 96 -4.79 16.97 -17.74
N GLY A 97 -5.66 16.91 -16.73
CA GLY A 97 -6.63 15.82 -16.56
C GLY A 97 -5.99 14.46 -16.23
N GLY A 98 -4.77 14.42 -15.67
CA GLY A 98 -4.08 13.18 -15.32
C GLY A 98 -3.13 12.65 -16.39
N ARG A 99 -2.93 13.41 -17.47
CA ARG A 99 -1.95 13.06 -18.51
C ARG A 99 -0.52 13.44 -18.13
N VAL A 100 -0.35 14.40 -17.25
CA VAL A 100 0.97 14.84 -16.78
C VAL A 100 1.04 14.66 -15.27
N TRP A 101 2.08 13.98 -14.82
CA TRP A 101 2.38 13.76 -13.41
C TRP A 101 3.74 14.37 -13.10
N ARG A 102 3.79 15.20 -12.06
CA ARG A 102 5.02 15.85 -11.61
C ARG A 102 5.32 15.47 -10.18
N LEU A 103 6.58 15.20 -9.90
CA LEU A 103 7.08 14.96 -8.56
C LEU A 103 8.24 15.92 -8.30
N ALA A 104 8.08 16.86 -7.39
CA ALA A 104 9.09 17.89 -7.15
C ALA A 104 9.20 18.29 -5.68
N ASP A 105 10.40 18.73 -5.27
CA ASP A 105 10.58 19.38 -3.97
C ASP A 105 9.91 20.76 -3.99
N THR A 106 8.95 20.99 -3.10
CA THR A 106 8.21 22.26 -2.97
C THR A 106 8.04 22.67 -1.50
N CYS A 107 8.10 23.97 -1.22
CA CYS A 107 7.78 24.49 0.11
C CYS A 107 6.28 24.35 0.43
N SER A 108 5.93 24.40 1.72
CA SER A 108 4.53 24.30 2.16
C SER A 108 3.61 25.34 1.49
N ALA A 109 4.07 26.58 1.29
CA ALA A 109 3.28 27.60 0.60
C ALA A 109 2.95 27.22 -0.86
N CYS A 110 3.95 26.71 -1.60
CA CYS A 110 3.76 26.24 -2.98
C CYS A 110 2.91 24.97 -3.04
N ALA A 111 3.07 24.07 -2.08
CA ALA A 111 2.28 22.85 -1.97
C ALA A 111 0.79 23.18 -1.83
N THR A 112 0.45 24.13 -0.95
CA THR A 112 -0.93 24.60 -0.76
C THR A 112 -1.48 25.35 -1.98
N ALA A 113 -0.63 26.09 -2.69
CA ALA A 113 -1.04 26.84 -3.88
C ALA A 113 -1.22 25.97 -5.13
N THR A 114 -0.67 24.75 -5.16
CA THR A 114 -0.72 23.86 -6.32
C THR A 114 -2.04 23.08 -6.36
N VAL A 115 -2.82 23.27 -7.42
CA VAL A 115 -4.11 22.60 -7.62
C VAL A 115 -3.89 21.12 -8.00
N GLN A 116 -4.70 20.21 -7.46
CA GLN A 116 -4.59 18.75 -7.68
C GLN A 116 -3.19 18.18 -7.33
N ALA A 117 -2.69 18.52 -6.15
CA ALA A 117 -1.43 18.00 -5.63
C ALA A 117 -1.59 17.33 -4.26
N ALA A 118 -0.67 16.40 -3.96
CA ALA A 118 -0.59 15.72 -2.69
C ALA A 118 0.86 15.74 -2.18
N VAL A 119 1.03 16.10 -0.90
CA VAL A 119 2.33 16.03 -0.23
C VAL A 119 2.66 14.56 0.02
N VAL A 120 3.81 14.12 -0.47
CA VAL A 120 4.37 12.79 -0.21
C VAL A 120 5.06 12.83 1.16
N PRO A 121 4.61 12.01 2.14
CA PRO A 121 5.24 11.98 3.45
C PRO A 121 6.72 11.58 3.36
N ASP A 122 7.59 12.28 4.10
CA ASP A 122 9.03 11.98 4.13
C ASP A 122 9.35 10.55 4.62
N THR A 123 8.43 9.93 5.36
CA THR A 123 8.50 8.53 5.79
C THR A 123 8.57 7.53 4.63
N VAL A 124 8.13 7.93 3.43
CA VAL A 124 8.18 7.10 2.22
C VAL A 124 9.60 7.10 1.59
N LEU A 125 10.48 8.03 1.99
CA LEU A 125 11.78 8.27 1.34
C LEU A 125 12.98 8.18 2.27
N VAL A 126 12.79 8.17 3.60
CA VAL A 126 13.89 8.18 4.56
C VAL A 126 14.17 6.79 5.10
N ARG A 127 15.41 6.31 4.93
CA ARG A 127 15.97 5.25 5.78
C ARG A 127 16.28 5.85 7.16
N PRO A 128 15.78 5.29 8.27
CA PRO A 128 15.92 5.92 9.58
C PRO A 128 17.40 5.99 10.01
N PRO A 129 17.88 7.12 10.57
CA PRO A 129 19.16 7.14 11.26
C PRO A 129 19.08 6.25 12.51
N GLN A 130 20.07 5.38 12.68
CA GLN A 130 20.24 4.59 13.90
C GLN A 130 20.60 5.55 15.04
N GLN A 131 19.65 5.86 15.93
CA GLN A 131 19.94 6.59 17.16
C GLN A 131 20.23 5.63 18.32
N PRO A 132 21.21 5.94 19.19
CA PRO A 132 21.56 5.09 20.33
C PRO A 132 20.45 5.08 21.38
N ALA A 133 20.19 3.91 21.93
CA ALA A 133 19.23 3.70 23.00
C ALA A 133 19.72 4.35 24.30
N THR A 134 19.08 5.43 24.72
CA THR A 134 18.99 5.76 26.14
C THR A 134 17.55 6.06 26.53
N ALA A 135 17.15 5.46 27.65
CA ALA A 135 15.80 5.37 28.14
C ALA A 135 15.22 6.74 28.52
N ARG A 136 13.98 7.02 28.10
CA ARG A 136 13.06 7.88 28.86
C ARG A 136 11.59 7.51 28.58
N ARG A 137 10.84 7.45 29.67
CA ARG A 137 9.46 6.97 29.81
C ARG A 137 8.52 7.56 28.75
N ARG A 138 7.80 6.68 28.06
CA ARG A 138 6.88 6.99 26.96
C ARG A 138 5.71 7.85 27.43
N ARG A 139 5.70 9.13 27.05
CA ARG A 139 4.46 9.85 26.76
C ARG A 139 3.71 9.04 25.70
N ARG A 140 2.42 8.76 25.91
CA ARG A 140 1.54 8.14 24.92
C ARG A 140 1.53 9.04 23.68
N LEU A 141 2.28 8.62 22.65
CA LEU A 141 2.28 9.21 21.31
C LEU A 141 0.91 8.89 20.65
N PRO A 142 0.40 9.72 19.71
CA PRO A 142 -0.91 9.52 19.11
C PRO A 142 -1.02 8.12 18.50
N ARG A 143 -2.19 7.47 18.63
CA ARG A 143 -2.50 6.21 17.96
C ARG A 143 -2.07 6.33 16.50
N GLY A 144 -1.19 5.43 16.06
CA GLY A 144 -0.82 5.33 14.65
C GLY A 144 -2.05 5.09 13.77
N PRO A 145 -1.90 5.16 12.44
CA PRO A 145 -2.99 4.82 11.53
C PRO A 145 -3.55 3.43 11.89
N GLY A 146 -4.89 3.31 11.86
CA GLY A 146 -5.62 2.15 12.39
C GLY A 146 -5.22 0.82 11.76
N GLU A 147 -5.61 -0.30 12.36
CA GLU A 147 -5.16 -1.65 11.96
C GLU A 147 -5.40 -1.93 10.47
N HIS A 148 -6.56 -1.52 9.95
CA HIS A 148 -6.95 -1.68 8.54
C HIS A 148 -6.03 -0.90 7.58
N VAL A 149 -5.58 0.30 7.95
CA VAL A 149 -4.64 1.08 7.13
C VAL A 149 -3.30 0.35 7.02
N ARG A 150 -2.82 -0.24 8.12
CA ARG A 150 -1.58 -1.01 8.13
C ARG A 150 -1.67 -2.27 7.28
N VAL A 151 -2.79 -2.98 7.35
CA VAL A 151 -3.01 -4.14 6.50
C VAL A 151 -3.08 -3.73 5.03
N ARG A 152 -3.77 -2.64 4.70
CA ARG A 152 -3.82 -2.07 3.35
C ARG A 152 -2.43 -1.74 2.80
N GLU A 153 -1.61 -1.04 3.58
CA GLU A 153 -0.21 -0.72 3.23
C GLU A 153 0.60 -2.00 2.97
N MET A 154 0.46 -3.00 3.84
CA MET A 154 1.19 -4.25 3.72
C MET A 154 0.72 -5.09 2.52
N LEU A 155 -0.58 -5.15 2.24
CA LEU A 155 -1.13 -5.80 1.04
C LEU A 155 -0.61 -5.14 -0.24
N SER A 156 -0.53 -3.81 -0.24
CA SER A 156 0.00 -3.03 -1.38
C SER A 156 1.48 -3.31 -1.60
N TYR A 157 2.26 -3.40 -0.51
CA TYR A 157 3.65 -3.81 -0.55
C TYR A 157 3.81 -5.24 -1.09
N LEU A 158 3.05 -6.21 -0.58
CA LEU A 158 3.13 -7.61 -1.03
C LEU A 158 2.71 -7.79 -2.48
N ALA A 159 1.74 -7.01 -2.96
CA ALA A 159 1.39 -6.98 -4.38
C ALA A 159 2.58 -6.56 -5.25
N ALA A 160 3.45 -5.66 -4.76
CA ALA A 160 4.63 -5.20 -5.47
C ALA A 160 5.87 -6.10 -5.29
N ALA A 161 6.03 -6.70 -4.10
CA ALA A 161 7.22 -7.46 -3.72
C ALA A 161 7.14 -8.94 -4.14
N LEU A 162 5.96 -9.55 -4.13
CA LEU A 162 5.79 -10.96 -4.47
C LEU A 162 5.53 -11.16 -5.97
N PRO A 163 6.13 -12.19 -6.59
CA PRO A 163 5.86 -12.57 -7.98
C PRO A 163 4.35 -12.75 -8.27
N PRO A 164 3.87 -12.44 -9.49
CA PRO A 164 2.46 -12.60 -9.85
C PRO A 164 1.92 -14.02 -9.64
N GLY A 165 2.75 -15.04 -9.84
CA GLY A 165 2.39 -16.45 -9.64
C GLY A 165 2.39 -16.92 -8.19
N THR A 166 2.67 -16.04 -7.21
CA THR A 166 2.58 -16.42 -5.80
C THR A 166 1.12 -16.57 -5.38
N SER A 167 0.76 -17.75 -4.88
CA SER A 167 -0.58 -18.16 -4.50
C SER A 167 -1.19 -17.27 -3.41
N ALA A 168 -2.53 -17.18 -3.38
CA ALA A 168 -3.25 -16.44 -2.35
C ALA A 168 -2.91 -16.93 -0.92
N ALA A 169 -2.73 -18.24 -0.76
CA ALA A 169 -2.33 -18.87 0.49
C ALA A 169 -0.92 -18.41 0.95
N ALA A 170 0.06 -18.41 0.04
CA ALA A 170 1.40 -17.92 0.32
C ALA A 170 1.39 -16.40 0.61
N ARG A 171 0.54 -15.62 -0.07
CA ARG A 171 0.37 -14.18 0.18
C ARG A 171 -0.24 -13.88 1.55
N LEU A 172 -1.23 -14.64 2.01
CA LEU A 172 -1.77 -14.55 3.37
C LEU A 172 -0.71 -14.88 4.42
N LEU A 173 0.09 -15.93 4.18
CA LEU A 173 1.21 -16.28 5.04
C LEU A 173 2.24 -15.16 5.10
N ALA A 174 2.62 -14.60 3.94
CA ALA A 174 3.54 -13.48 3.85
C ALA A 174 3.03 -12.25 4.62
N LEU A 175 1.74 -11.95 4.54
CA LEU A 175 1.11 -10.88 5.31
C LEU A 175 1.28 -11.08 6.83
N GLN A 176 0.97 -12.27 7.34
CA GLN A 176 1.18 -12.57 8.75
C GLN A 176 2.65 -12.50 9.15
N CYS A 177 3.55 -13.00 8.29
CA CYS A 177 4.99 -12.92 8.52
C CYS A 177 5.46 -11.46 8.66
N ALA A 178 5.08 -10.61 7.71
CA ALA A 178 5.49 -9.21 7.66
C ALA A 178 4.93 -8.40 8.84
N LEU A 179 3.70 -8.67 9.28
CA LEU A 179 3.12 -7.97 10.43
C LEU A 179 3.69 -8.46 11.77
N ARG A 180 4.14 -9.72 11.86
CA ARG A 180 4.66 -10.31 13.11
C ARG A 180 6.19 -10.30 13.22
N MET A 181 6.90 -9.81 12.22
CA MET A 181 8.36 -9.73 12.25
C MET A 181 8.87 -8.84 13.40
N ASN A 182 10.00 -9.21 13.96
CA ASN A 182 10.74 -8.40 14.92
C ASN A 182 11.63 -7.35 14.22
N ALA A 183 12.44 -6.61 14.98
CA ALA A 183 13.33 -5.59 14.42
C ALA A 183 14.52 -6.17 13.61
N THR A 184 14.79 -7.46 13.75
CA THR A 184 15.84 -8.20 13.05
C THR A 184 15.28 -9.04 11.90
N MET A 185 14.08 -8.70 11.40
CA MET A 185 13.42 -9.38 10.26
C MET A 185 13.07 -10.86 10.50
N GLN A 186 13.15 -11.33 11.74
CA GLN A 186 12.76 -12.69 12.09
C GLN A 186 11.30 -12.74 12.49
N VAL A 187 10.63 -13.81 12.10
CA VAL A 187 9.27 -14.11 12.51
C VAL A 187 9.18 -15.50 13.11
N ARG A 188 8.35 -15.62 14.16
CA ARG A 188 7.94 -16.89 14.75
C ARG A 188 6.43 -17.00 14.65
N LEU A 189 5.94 -17.96 13.87
CA LEU A 189 4.52 -18.21 13.68
C LEU A 189 4.11 -19.50 14.43
N PRO A 190 3.23 -19.41 15.44
CA PRO A 190 2.62 -20.57 16.04
C PRO A 190 1.79 -21.35 15.02
N LYS A 191 1.85 -22.69 15.05
CA LYS A 191 1.00 -23.56 14.21
C LYS A 191 -0.50 -23.27 14.35
N GLY A 192 -0.94 -22.74 15.49
CA GLY A 192 -2.32 -22.29 15.71
C GLY A 192 -2.78 -21.24 14.69
N ILE A 193 -1.92 -20.28 14.34
CA ILE A 193 -2.23 -19.25 13.34
C ILE A 193 -2.41 -19.87 11.96
N LEU A 194 -1.53 -20.80 11.60
CA LEU A 194 -1.64 -21.52 10.33
C LEU A 194 -2.95 -22.30 10.23
N ARG A 195 -3.36 -22.96 11.33
CA ARG A 195 -4.66 -23.63 11.39
C ARG A 195 -5.82 -22.65 11.27
N SER A 196 -5.75 -21.49 11.92
CA SER A 196 -6.79 -20.45 11.81
C SER A 196 -6.96 -19.90 10.40
N LEU A 197 -5.87 -19.83 9.63
CA LEU A 197 -5.89 -19.46 8.21
C LEU A 197 -6.13 -20.66 7.28
N LEU A 198 -6.34 -21.87 7.82
CA LEU A 198 -6.45 -23.13 7.06
C LEU A 198 -5.24 -23.40 6.14
N LEU A 199 -4.07 -22.88 6.50
CA LEU A 199 -2.80 -23.03 5.78
C LEU A 199 -2.03 -24.25 6.32
N GLY A 200 -2.43 -25.45 5.90
CA GLY A 200 -1.92 -26.71 6.45
C GLY A 200 -0.61 -27.24 5.84
N ASN A 201 -0.05 -26.61 4.81
CA ASN A 201 0.97 -27.24 3.97
C ASN A 201 2.35 -26.56 4.07
N GLN A 202 3.42 -27.37 4.22
CA GLN A 202 4.82 -26.92 4.11
C GLN A 202 5.13 -26.26 2.76
N GLY A 203 4.47 -26.68 1.68
CA GLY A 203 4.71 -26.15 0.33
C GLY A 203 4.51 -24.64 0.17
N LEU A 204 3.79 -23.98 1.07
CA LEU A 204 3.62 -22.52 1.06
C LEU A 204 4.88 -21.77 1.49
N LEU A 205 5.64 -22.33 2.43
CA LEU A 205 6.92 -21.75 2.85
C LEU A 205 7.96 -21.94 1.74
N ASP A 206 7.99 -23.13 1.14
CA ASP A 206 8.87 -23.42 0.00
C ASP A 206 8.59 -22.50 -1.20
N GLU A 207 7.32 -22.14 -1.40
CA GLU A 207 6.92 -21.16 -2.42
C GLU A 207 7.50 -19.76 -2.14
N LEU A 208 7.39 -19.27 -0.91
CA LEU A 208 7.93 -17.98 -0.51
C LEU A 208 9.47 -17.97 -0.47
N GLU A 209 10.09 -19.10 -0.15
CA GLU A 209 11.53 -19.28 -0.19
C GLU A 209 12.05 -19.31 -1.62
N ARG A 210 11.38 -20.02 -2.54
CA ARG A 210 11.67 -19.96 -3.99
C ARG A 210 11.51 -18.56 -4.57
N ALA A 211 10.53 -17.79 -4.06
CA ALA A 211 10.37 -16.38 -4.40
C ALA A 211 11.46 -15.47 -3.80
N ARG A 212 12.39 -16.02 -3.00
CA ARG A 212 13.43 -15.31 -2.23
C ARG A 212 12.88 -14.20 -1.35
N TRP A 213 11.67 -14.40 -0.83
CA TRP A 213 11.01 -13.43 0.04
C TRP A 213 11.29 -13.72 1.53
N LEU A 214 11.41 -15.00 1.88
CA LEU A 214 11.86 -15.45 3.20
C LEU A 214 12.89 -16.57 3.07
N SER A 215 13.60 -16.85 4.16
CA SER A 215 14.38 -18.07 4.34
C SER A 215 13.88 -18.81 5.59
N ILE A 216 13.74 -20.12 5.50
CA ILE A 216 13.25 -20.93 6.62
C ILE A 216 14.41 -21.14 7.61
N THR A 217 14.18 -20.83 8.88
CA THR A 217 15.18 -21.05 9.92
C THR A 217 14.86 -22.35 10.66
N PRO A 218 15.80 -23.30 10.80
CA PRO A 218 15.58 -24.49 11.59
C PRO A 218 15.27 -24.09 13.04
N THR A 219 14.16 -24.60 13.56
CA THR A 219 13.73 -24.33 14.93
C THR A 219 13.59 -25.64 15.69
N ASN A 220 14.05 -25.64 16.96
CA ASN A 220 13.89 -26.77 17.86
C ASN A 220 12.49 -26.82 18.50
N ALA A 221 11.65 -25.81 18.28
CA ALA A 221 10.31 -25.74 18.84
C ALA A 221 9.30 -26.48 17.95
N ALA A 222 8.78 -27.61 18.42
CA ALA A 222 7.88 -28.49 17.66
C ALA A 222 6.56 -27.82 17.18
N ASN A 223 6.18 -26.67 17.75
CA ASN A 223 4.90 -26.00 17.50
C ASN A 223 4.99 -24.63 16.82
N GLU A 224 6.17 -24.26 16.35
CA GLU A 224 6.39 -22.95 15.70
C GLU A 224 7.16 -23.12 14.39
N ILE A 225 6.94 -22.18 13.48
CA ILE A 225 7.77 -21.98 12.30
C ILE A 225 8.57 -20.71 12.51
N ALA A 226 9.88 -20.79 12.29
CA ALA A 226 10.77 -19.66 12.28
C ALA A 226 11.22 -19.37 10.84
N ALA A 227 11.20 -18.10 10.46
CA ALA A 227 11.69 -17.64 9.18
C ALA A 227 12.33 -16.25 9.32
N GLU A 228 13.25 -15.94 8.41
CA GLU A 228 13.85 -14.63 8.25
C GLU A 228 13.36 -14.00 6.94
N LEU A 229 12.84 -12.78 7.02
CA LEU A 229 12.38 -12.02 5.86
C LEU A 229 13.58 -11.35 5.16
N LEU A 230 13.68 -11.53 3.85
CA LEU A 230 14.86 -11.12 3.08
C LEU A 230 14.76 -9.70 2.49
N ASP A 231 13.55 -9.12 2.47
CA ASP A 231 13.34 -7.77 1.92
C ASP A 231 13.41 -6.69 3.00
N ALA A 232 14.55 -5.99 3.06
CA ALA A 232 14.82 -4.90 4.00
C ALA A 232 13.85 -3.70 3.87
N ALA A 233 13.09 -3.57 2.78
CA ALA A 233 12.09 -2.51 2.62
C ALA A 233 11.00 -2.58 3.71
N LEU A 234 10.75 -3.76 4.27
CA LEU A 234 9.83 -3.97 5.39
C LEU A 234 10.25 -3.21 6.66
N LEU A 235 11.55 -3.03 6.91
CA LEU A 235 12.04 -2.23 8.04
C LEU A 235 11.72 -0.75 7.88
N GLY A 236 11.52 -0.27 6.64
CA GLY A 236 11.10 1.10 6.36
C GLY A 236 9.64 1.37 6.73
N GLN A 237 8.79 0.34 6.85
CA GLN A 237 7.37 0.42 7.20
C GLN A 237 7.14 0.55 8.73
N ALA A 238 8.09 1.12 9.47
CA ALA A 238 8.27 1.00 10.92
C ALA A 238 7.18 1.68 11.77
N ALA A 239 5.97 1.13 11.77
CA ALA A 239 5.07 1.22 12.91
C ALA A 239 5.69 0.50 14.12
N ALA A 240 5.31 0.87 15.34
CA ALA A 240 5.82 0.18 16.52
C ALA A 240 5.36 -1.28 16.53
N ARG A 241 6.15 -2.19 17.14
CA ARG A 241 5.80 -3.62 17.22
C ARG A 241 4.36 -3.89 17.71
N PRO A 242 3.83 -3.19 18.73
CA PRO A 242 2.44 -3.38 19.16
C PRO A 242 1.42 -3.08 18.07
N ASP A 243 1.61 -2.03 17.28
CA ASP A 243 0.69 -1.64 16.20
C ASP A 243 0.64 -2.72 15.12
N ARG A 244 1.80 -3.29 14.77
CA ARG A 244 1.86 -4.38 13.78
C ARG A 244 1.21 -5.66 14.29
N MET A 245 1.37 -5.97 15.58
CA MET A 245 0.70 -7.10 16.21
C MET A 245 -0.82 -6.94 16.21
N HIS A 246 -1.33 -5.75 16.55
CA HIS A 246 -2.76 -5.46 16.45
C HIS A 246 -3.28 -5.60 15.01
N ALA A 247 -2.53 -5.10 14.03
CA ALA A 247 -2.86 -5.29 12.61
C ALA A 247 -2.84 -6.78 12.20
N ALA A 248 -1.88 -7.57 12.69
CA ALA A 248 -1.81 -9.00 12.41
C ALA A 248 -3.04 -9.75 12.97
N ASP A 249 -3.44 -9.43 14.20
CA ASP A 249 -4.60 -10.03 14.86
C ASP A 249 -5.92 -9.60 14.20
N TRP A 250 -6.01 -8.32 13.80
CA TRP A 250 -7.15 -7.82 13.01
C TRP A 250 -7.24 -8.55 11.66
N ALA A 251 -6.12 -8.69 10.95
CA ALA A 251 -6.08 -9.39 9.67
C ALA A 251 -6.51 -10.86 9.79
N LEU A 252 -6.09 -11.53 10.88
CA LEU A 252 -6.48 -12.90 11.17
C LEU A 252 -8.00 -13.02 11.38
N ARG A 253 -8.62 -12.10 12.14
CA ARG A 253 -10.08 -12.09 12.34
C ARG A 253 -10.85 -11.76 11.06
N ALA A 254 -10.36 -10.81 10.27
CA ALA A 254 -11.01 -10.39 9.02
C ALA A 254 -10.89 -11.43 7.89
N SER A 255 -9.90 -12.32 7.95
CA SER A 255 -9.72 -13.43 6.98
C SER A 255 -10.42 -14.73 7.38
N SER A 256 -10.92 -14.85 8.61
CA SER A 256 -11.62 -16.03 9.12
C SER A 256 -13.09 -15.78 9.50
N PRO A 257 -13.95 -15.16 8.66
CA PRO A 257 -15.36 -15.00 9.01
C PRO A 257 -16.07 -16.37 9.15
N PRO A 258 -16.98 -16.52 10.13
CA PRO A 258 -17.64 -17.80 10.44
C PRO A 258 -18.49 -18.36 9.28
N THR A 259 -18.95 -17.50 8.37
CA THR A 259 -19.69 -17.85 7.15
C THR A 259 -18.82 -18.43 6.04
N THR A 260 -17.49 -18.41 6.19
CA THR A 260 -16.53 -18.83 5.16
C THR A 260 -15.72 -20.07 5.56
N GLY A 261 -16.31 -20.95 6.39
CA GLY A 261 -15.63 -22.13 6.97
C GLY A 261 -15.00 -23.10 5.97
N THR A 262 -15.30 -22.97 4.67
CA THR A 262 -14.73 -23.75 3.56
C THR A 262 -14.19 -22.87 2.42
N ALA A 263 -14.19 -21.54 2.57
CA ALA A 263 -13.76 -20.64 1.52
C ALA A 263 -12.25 -20.76 1.34
N GLY A 264 -11.81 -21.05 0.11
CA GLY A 264 -10.39 -21.18 -0.22
C GLY A 264 -9.60 -19.91 0.13
N ALA A 265 -8.28 -20.04 0.25
CA ALA A 265 -7.38 -18.93 0.63
C ALA A 265 -7.54 -17.68 -0.26
N LEU A 266 -7.97 -17.84 -1.51
CA LEU A 266 -8.31 -16.73 -2.39
C LEU A 266 -9.46 -15.88 -1.86
N LEU A 267 -10.57 -16.49 -1.46
CA LEU A 267 -11.74 -15.78 -0.93
C LEU A 267 -11.41 -15.11 0.42
N GLN A 268 -10.60 -15.76 1.25
CA GLN A 268 -10.12 -15.17 2.50
C GLN A 268 -9.26 -13.91 2.26
N LEU A 269 -8.34 -13.97 1.30
CA LEU A 269 -7.48 -12.85 0.94
C LEU A 269 -8.27 -11.72 0.26
N ALA A 270 -9.21 -12.05 -0.62
CA ALA A 270 -10.10 -11.08 -1.25
C ALA A 270 -11.01 -10.40 -0.22
N SER A 271 -11.61 -11.16 0.70
CA SER A 271 -12.39 -10.63 1.83
C SER A 271 -11.57 -9.67 2.69
N LEU A 272 -10.35 -10.09 3.05
CA LEU A 272 -9.41 -9.26 3.82
C LEU A 272 -9.04 -7.97 3.06
N TYR A 273 -8.79 -8.07 1.76
CA TYR A 273 -8.47 -6.94 0.91
C TYR A 273 -9.62 -5.93 0.90
N LEU A 274 -10.85 -6.38 0.60
CA LEU A 274 -12.04 -5.53 0.59
C LEU A 274 -12.23 -4.85 1.94
N THR A 275 -12.19 -5.62 3.03
CA THR A 275 -12.33 -5.10 4.40
C THR A 275 -11.28 -4.05 4.74
N ALA A 276 -10.02 -4.24 4.32
CA ALA A 276 -8.94 -3.28 4.57
C ALA A 276 -9.03 -2.00 3.72
N HIS A 277 -9.69 -2.06 2.56
CA HIS A 277 -9.85 -0.94 1.63
C HIS A 277 -11.23 -0.28 1.71
N THR A 278 -12.09 -0.74 2.62
CA THR A 278 -13.43 -0.19 2.84
C THR A 278 -13.36 0.95 3.85
N ALA A 279 -14.06 2.06 3.58
CA ALA A 279 -14.24 3.13 4.55
C ALA A 279 -15.19 2.67 5.66
N PRO A 280 -14.79 2.75 6.95
CA PRO A 280 -15.56 2.16 8.05
C PRO A 280 -16.92 2.84 8.30
N GLU A 281 -17.08 4.10 7.89
CA GLU A 281 -18.30 4.88 8.12
C GLU A 281 -19.43 4.50 7.15
N THR A 282 -19.06 4.33 5.88
CA THR A 282 -19.94 4.18 4.74
C THR A 282 -20.07 2.72 4.30
N GLY A 283 -19.03 1.90 4.51
CA GLY A 283 -18.97 0.53 4.02
C GLY A 283 -18.67 0.42 2.53
N ASP A 284 -18.37 1.53 1.87
CA ASP A 284 -17.95 1.58 0.47
C ASP A 284 -16.43 1.47 0.33
N GLY A 285 -16.00 0.95 -0.81
CA GLY A 285 -14.59 0.88 -1.15
C GLY A 285 -14.35 1.07 -2.64
N LEU A 286 -13.12 1.49 -2.93
CA LEU A 286 -12.65 1.80 -4.27
C LEU A 286 -11.19 1.33 -4.42
N SER A 287 -10.91 0.60 -5.48
CA SER A 287 -9.55 0.20 -5.84
C SER A 287 -9.43 -0.12 -7.33
N GLU A 288 -8.21 -0.13 -7.86
CA GLU A 288 -7.94 -0.62 -9.21
C GLU A 288 -8.14 -2.16 -9.24
N LEU A 289 -8.87 -2.67 -10.24
CA LEU A 289 -9.14 -4.10 -10.38
C LEU A 289 -7.84 -4.91 -10.48
N ASP A 290 -6.88 -4.44 -11.27
CA ASP A 290 -5.56 -5.06 -11.42
C ASP A 290 -4.75 -5.08 -10.11
N GLN A 291 -4.92 -4.05 -9.27
CA GLN A 291 -4.23 -3.97 -7.98
C GLN A 291 -4.79 -5.01 -7.00
N MET A 292 -6.11 -5.22 -6.97
CA MET A 292 -6.73 -6.26 -6.15
C MET A 292 -6.33 -7.65 -6.65
N ALA A 293 -6.40 -7.91 -7.96
CA ALA A 293 -6.00 -9.19 -8.55
C ALA A 293 -4.54 -9.53 -8.21
N ARG A 294 -3.63 -8.55 -8.37
CA ARG A 294 -2.22 -8.69 -8.00
C ARG A 294 -2.03 -8.91 -6.50
N ALA A 295 -2.78 -8.21 -5.65
CA ALA A 295 -2.71 -8.43 -4.20
C ALA A 295 -3.18 -9.83 -3.81
N CYS A 296 -4.15 -10.39 -4.56
CA CYS A 296 -4.68 -11.73 -4.35
C CYS A 296 -3.86 -12.85 -5.03
N GLY A 297 -2.95 -12.51 -5.94
CA GLY A 297 -2.13 -13.50 -6.66
C GLY A 297 -2.88 -14.24 -7.76
N ILE A 298 -3.87 -13.59 -8.37
CA ILE A 298 -4.70 -14.14 -9.45
C ILE A 298 -4.66 -13.25 -10.68
N GLN A 299 -5.16 -13.76 -11.81
CA GLN A 299 -5.32 -12.95 -13.00
C GLN A 299 -6.52 -12.00 -12.85
N PRO A 300 -6.48 -10.79 -13.44
CA PRO A 300 -7.61 -9.86 -13.41
C PRO A 300 -8.94 -10.46 -13.91
N ALA A 301 -8.87 -11.39 -14.87
CA ALA A 301 -10.03 -12.08 -15.42
C ALA A 301 -10.74 -13.03 -14.43
N GLU A 302 -10.03 -13.49 -13.39
CA GLU A 302 -10.56 -14.42 -12.37
C GLU A 302 -11.19 -13.67 -11.18
N LEU A 303 -10.96 -12.36 -11.07
CA LEU A 303 -11.43 -11.56 -9.94
C LEU A 303 -12.96 -11.40 -9.91
N PRO A 304 -13.67 -11.16 -11.03
CA PRO A 304 -15.14 -11.10 -11.05
C PRO A 304 -15.81 -12.31 -10.39
N ASP A 305 -15.39 -13.52 -10.75
CA ASP A 305 -15.97 -14.77 -10.21
C ASP A 305 -15.76 -14.88 -8.69
N ALA A 306 -14.59 -14.45 -8.20
CA ALA A 306 -14.31 -14.40 -6.76
C ALA A 306 -15.19 -13.38 -6.03
N LEU A 307 -15.46 -12.22 -6.65
CA LEU A 307 -16.34 -11.19 -6.08
C LEU A 307 -17.80 -11.64 -6.06
N ASP A 308 -18.26 -12.35 -7.10
CA ASP A 308 -19.59 -12.95 -7.13
C ASP A 308 -19.78 -14.01 -6.04
N GLN A 309 -18.76 -14.86 -5.83
CA GLN A 309 -18.78 -15.81 -4.70
C GLN A 309 -18.86 -15.09 -3.35
N LEU A 310 -18.15 -13.96 -3.18
CA LEU A 310 -18.23 -13.15 -1.96
C LEU A 310 -19.59 -12.45 -1.81
N ALA A 311 -20.24 -12.05 -2.90
CA ALA A 311 -21.61 -11.55 -2.88
C ALA A 311 -22.61 -12.64 -2.47
N MET A 312 -22.46 -13.86 -3.00
CA MET A 312 -23.30 -15.01 -2.64
C MET A 312 -23.18 -15.41 -1.16
N THR A 313 -22.00 -15.25 -0.57
CA THR A 313 -21.79 -15.47 0.87
C THR A 313 -22.32 -14.34 1.76
N GLY A 314 -22.85 -13.27 1.15
CA GLY A 314 -23.39 -12.11 1.85
C GLY A 314 -22.33 -11.20 2.47
N LEU A 315 -21.06 -11.30 2.06
CA LEU A 315 -20.02 -10.35 2.47
C LEU A 315 -20.17 -9.02 1.72
N LEU A 316 -20.53 -9.08 0.44
CA LEU A 316 -20.76 -7.92 -0.42
C LEU A 316 -22.25 -7.68 -0.61
N SER A 317 -22.68 -6.42 -0.47
CA SER A 317 -24.02 -5.98 -0.90
C SER A 317 -24.07 -5.80 -2.41
N SER A 318 -23.02 -5.20 -2.97
CA SER A 318 -22.86 -4.96 -4.40
C SER A 318 -21.39 -4.74 -4.75
N TRP A 319 -21.04 -5.02 -6.00
CA TRP A 319 -19.76 -4.66 -6.59
C TRP A 319 -19.95 -4.35 -8.08
N THR A 320 -19.15 -3.43 -8.62
CA THR A 320 -19.18 -3.05 -10.03
C THR A 320 -17.79 -2.61 -10.49
N VAL A 321 -17.49 -2.80 -11.78
CA VAL A 321 -16.28 -2.25 -12.41
C VAL A 321 -16.71 -1.07 -13.27
N CYS A 322 -16.12 0.10 -13.02
CA CYS A 322 -16.37 1.29 -13.82
C CYS A 322 -15.78 1.11 -15.22
N PRO A 323 -16.58 1.15 -16.31
CA PRO A 323 -16.09 0.90 -17.66
C PRO A 323 -15.04 1.93 -18.12
N ASP A 324 -15.16 3.16 -17.64
CA ASP A 324 -14.33 4.29 -18.10
C ASP A 324 -12.97 4.35 -17.41
N SER A 325 -12.90 3.96 -16.13
CA SER A 325 -11.66 4.01 -15.34
C SER A 325 -11.02 2.65 -15.10
N GLY A 326 -11.78 1.56 -15.22
CA GLY A 326 -11.36 0.22 -14.79
C GLY A 326 -11.32 0.06 -13.26
N ASP A 327 -11.86 1.03 -12.52
CA ASP A 327 -11.88 0.97 -11.06
C ASP A 327 -12.97 0.02 -10.57
N LEU A 328 -12.63 -0.79 -9.58
CA LEU A 328 -13.54 -1.63 -8.84
C LEU A 328 -14.16 -0.84 -7.69
N HIS A 329 -15.48 -0.74 -7.69
CA HIS A 329 -16.29 -0.21 -6.61
C HIS A 329 -17.05 -1.34 -5.92
N TRP A 330 -17.13 -1.30 -4.59
CA TRP A 330 -17.91 -2.27 -3.83
C TRP A 330 -18.54 -1.65 -2.58
N VAL A 331 -19.54 -2.34 -2.05
CA VAL A 331 -20.18 -2.02 -0.76
C VAL A 331 -20.27 -3.29 0.06
N LEU A 332 -19.69 -3.29 1.27
CA LEU A 332 -19.80 -4.41 2.20
C LEU A 332 -21.23 -4.52 2.74
N ALA A 333 -21.68 -5.76 2.97
CA ALA A 333 -22.92 -5.98 3.71
C ALA A 333 -22.73 -5.56 5.17
N ARG A 334 -23.59 -4.65 5.65
CA ARG A 334 -23.64 -4.34 7.08
C ARG A 334 -24.10 -5.60 7.80
N GLN A 335 -23.31 -6.09 8.75
CA GLN A 335 -23.80 -7.12 9.67
C GLN A 335 -25.08 -6.58 10.30
N LYS A 336 -26.22 -7.22 10.02
CA LYS A 336 -27.47 -6.92 10.72
C LYS A 336 -27.21 -7.18 12.20
N GLY A 337 -27.04 -6.11 12.97
CA GLY A 337 -27.05 -6.19 14.42
C GLY A 337 -28.33 -6.90 14.83
N HIS A 338 -28.19 -7.89 15.71
CA HIS A 338 -29.31 -8.48 16.42
C HIS A 338 -30.21 -7.36 16.95
N PRO A 339 -31.53 -7.34 16.66
CA PRO A 339 -32.40 -6.34 17.25
C PRO A 339 -32.32 -6.46 18.79
N PRO A 340 -32.34 -5.35 19.54
CA PRO A 340 -32.45 -5.44 20.99
C PRO A 340 -33.72 -6.22 21.31
N GLU A 341 -33.60 -7.25 22.15
CA GLU A 341 -34.72 -7.94 22.77
C GLU A 341 -35.67 -6.89 23.35
N THR A 342 -36.82 -6.73 22.70
CA THR A 342 -37.95 -6.00 23.26
C THR A 342 -38.39 -6.79 24.47
N VAL A 343 -37.96 -6.37 25.65
CA VAL A 343 -38.50 -6.86 26.92
C VAL A 343 -39.99 -6.51 26.93
N ALA A 344 -40.81 -7.51 26.63
CA ALA A 344 -42.24 -7.46 26.85
C ALA A 344 -42.46 -7.41 28.38
N GLY A 345 -42.57 -6.19 28.91
CA GLY A 345 -43.09 -5.95 30.25
C GLY A 345 -44.56 -6.31 30.28
N GLU A 346 -44.85 -7.49 30.82
CA GLU A 346 -46.16 -7.95 31.27
C GLU A 346 -46.80 -6.90 32.18
N PHE A 347 -47.85 -6.23 31.70
CA PHE A 347 -48.83 -5.56 32.54
C PHE A 347 -49.85 -6.64 32.96
N ARG A 348 -49.74 -7.13 34.21
CA ARG A 348 -50.86 -7.78 34.89
C ARG A 348 -51.56 -6.76 35.78
N SER A 349 -52.89 -6.86 35.73
CA SER A 349 -53.94 -6.01 36.30
C SER A 349 -53.83 -5.73 37.78
#